data_AF-A0A832LJ96-F1
#
_entry.id   AF-A0A832LJ96-F1
#
_cell.length_a   1.000
_cell.length_b   1.000
_cell.length_c   1.000
_cell.angle_alpha   90.00
_cell.angle_beta   90.00
_cell.angle_gamma   90.00
#
_symmetry.space_group_name_H-M   'P 1'
#
loop_
_entity.id
_entity.type
_entity.pdbx_description
1 polymer ?
#
loop_
_entity_poly.entity_id
_entity_poly.type
_entity_poly.pdbx_seq_one_letter_code
_entity_poly.pdbx_strand_id
1 'polypeptide(L)' 'VHSLRHSFASHLLDNGTDIRFIQELLGHKHLSTTQIYTHINPASVKKIKSPFDNI' A
#
# COMPACT_ATOMS: atom_id res chain seq x y z
N VAL A 1 15.91 7.13 11.93
CA VAL A 1 14.83 6.14 12.20
C VAL A 1 13.69 6.21 11.19
N HIS A 2 13.34 7.40 10.68
CA HIS A 2 12.25 7.56 9.70
C HIS A 2 12.49 6.80 8.38
N SER A 3 13.71 6.80 7.84
CA SER A 3 14.03 6.12 6.57
C SER A 3 13.86 4.60 6.60
N LEU A 4 14.27 3.92 7.69
CA LEU A 4 14.12 2.46 7.81
C LEU A 4 12.64 2.06 7.90
N ARG A 5 11.85 2.80 8.70
CA ARG A 5 10.40 2.61 8.79
C ARG A 5 9.74 2.81 7.43
N HIS A 6 10.17 3.84 6.70
CA HIS A 6 9.67 4.15 5.37
C HIS A 6 10.01 3.03 4.38
N SER A 7 11.27 2.59 4.33
CA SER A 7 11.71 1.48 3.47
C SER A 7 10.98 0.18 3.79
N PHE A 8 10.77 -0.13 5.08
CA PHE A 8 10.04 -1.31 5.52
C PHE A 8 8.58 -1.28 5.07
N ALA A 9 7.87 -0.17 5.33
CA ALA A 9 6.47 -0.02 4.94
C ALA A 9 6.27 -0.04 3.42
N SER A 10 7.14 0.67 2.67
CA SER A 10 7.12 0.67 1.21
C SER A 10 7.38 -0.72 0.63
N HIS A 11 8.31 -1.50 1.21
CA HIS A 11 8.61 -2.84 0.72
C HIS A 11 7.48 -3.83 0.99
N LEU A 12 6.81 -3.74 2.15
CA LEU A 12 5.63 -4.56 2.44
C LEU A 12 4.48 -4.28 1.47
N LEU A 13 4.22 -3.00 1.17
CA LEU A 13 3.22 -2.61 0.17
C LEU A 13 3.56 -3.12 -1.23
N ASP A 14 4.83 -3.01 -1.64
CA ASP A 14 5.28 -3.45 -2.97
C ASP A 14 5.17 -4.98 -3.14
N ASN A 15 5.38 -5.74 -2.08
CA ASN A 15 5.12 -7.19 -2.04
C ASN A 15 3.63 -7.56 -1.96
N GLY A 16 2.72 -6.58 -2.02
CA GLY A 16 1.26 -6.82 -2.01
C GLY A 16 0.67 -7.05 -0.63
N THR A 17 1.38 -6.70 0.44
CA THR A 17 0.81 -6.75 1.80
C THR A 17 -0.29 -5.71 1.91
N ASP A 18 -1.42 -6.11 2.49
CA ASP A 18 -2.56 -5.22 2.68
C ASP A 18 -2.21 -4.05 3.63
N ILE A 19 -2.59 -2.84 3.22
CA ILE A 19 -2.26 -1.59 3.90
C ILE A 19 -2.81 -1.53 5.35
N ARG A 20 -3.91 -2.23 5.66
CA ARG A 20 -4.47 -2.32 7.01
C ARG A 20 -3.56 -3.12 7.94
N PHE A 21 -2.97 -4.21 7.45
CA PHE A 21 -1.98 -4.96 8.22
C PHE A 21 -0.74 -4.12 8.50
N ILE A 22 -0.26 -3.37 7.51
CA ILE A 22 0.88 -2.45 7.68
C ILE A 22 0.53 -1.34 8.68
N GLN A 23 -0.70 -0.83 8.65
CA GLN A 23 -1.19 0.16 9.61
C GLN A 23 -1.11 -0.37 11.05
N GLU A 24 -1.64 -1.56 11.31
CA GLU A 24 -1.60 -2.18 12.64
C GLU A 24 -0.17 -2.49 13.08
N LEU A 25 0.64 -3.07 12.18
CA LEU A 25 2.04 -3.41 12.43
C LEU A 25 2.87 -2.18 12.84
N LEU A 26 2.58 -1.02 12.25
CA LEU A 26 3.27 0.24 12.54
C LEU A 26 2.62 1.05 13.67
N GLY A 27 1.49 0.57 14.23
CA GLY A 27 0.74 1.26 15.28
C GLY A 27 0.16 2.60 14.84
N HIS A 28 -0.22 2.74 13.56
CA HIS A 28 -0.83 3.97 13.06
C HIS A 28 -2.30 4.08 13.47
N LYS A 29 -2.63 5.16 14.17
CA LYS A 29 -4.01 5.47 14.57
C LYS A 29 -4.92 5.77 13.38
N HIS A 30 -4.38 6.36 12.32
CA HIS A 30 -5.12 6.75 11.13
C HIS A 30 -4.52 6.09 9.90
N LEU A 31 -5.39 5.57 9.03
CA LEU A 31 -4.96 4.96 7.76
C LEU A 31 -4.22 5.97 6.87
N SER A 32 -4.59 7.25 6.93
CA SER A 32 -3.91 8.34 6.20
C SER A 32 -2.41 8.42 6.51
N THR A 33 -2.00 8.07 7.72
CA THR A 33 -0.58 8.01 8.09
C THR A 33 0.15 6.86 7.39
N THR A 34 -0.53 5.75 7.08
CA THR A 34 0.05 4.63 6.31
C THR A 34 -0.02 4.87 4.80
N GLN A 35 -1.02 5.63 4.33
CA GLN A 35 -1.20 5.99 2.93
C GLN A 35 -0.04 6.84 2.37
N ILE A 36 0.77 7.47 3.21
CA ILE A 36 1.99 8.16 2.76
C ILE A 36 2.97 7.21 2.06
N TYR A 37 2.88 5.90 2.33
CA TYR A 37 3.72 4.87 1.71
C TYR A 37 3.12 4.28 0.43
N THR A 38 1.86 4.60 0.09
CA THR A 38 1.27 4.14 -1.17
C THR A 38 1.75 5.01 -2.30
N HIS A 39 2.56 4.43 -3.18
CA HIS A 39 2.88 5.02 -4.47
C HIS A 39 1.89 4.51 -5.50
N ILE A 40 1.25 5.42 -6.25
CA ILE A 40 0.47 5.03 -7.41
C ILE A 40 1.46 4.55 -8.46
N ASN A 41 1.64 3.23 -8.58
CA ASN A 41 2.34 2.66 -9.71
C ASN A 41 1.37 2.65 -10.91
N PRO A 42 1.60 3.45 -11.97
CA PRO A 42 0.72 3.47 -13.14
C PRO A 42 0.61 2.10 -13.81
N ALA A 43 1.60 1.20 -13.62
CA ALA A 43 1.51 -0.18 -14.07
C ALA A 43 0.49 -1.02 -13.28
N SER A 44 0.25 -0.72 -12.00
CA SER A 44 -0.74 -1.42 -11.17
C SER A 44 -2.16 -1.03 -11.52
N VAL A 45 -2.40 0.22 -11.92
CA VAL A 45 -3.73 0.68 -12.38
C VAL A 45 -4.19 -0.11 -13.60
N LYS A 46 -3.28 -0.45 -14.52
CA LYS A 46 -3.57 -1.29 -15.70
C LYS A 46 -3.92 -2.74 -15.36
N LYS A 47 -3.63 -3.22 -14.14
CA LYS A 47 -4.01 -4.58 -13.69
C LYS A 47 -5.42 -4.62 -13.09
N ILE A 48 -6.03 -3.47 -12.82
CA ILE A 48 -7.40 -3.40 -12.32
C ILE A 48 -8.32 -3.76 -13.49
N LYS A 49 -8.85 -4.98 -13.46
CA LYS A 49 -9.91 -5.39 -14.39
C LYS A 49 -11.25 -4.91 -13.84
N SER A 50 -12.04 -4.26 -14.67
CA SER A 50 -13.41 -3.92 -14.30
C SER A 50 -14.22 -5.21 -14.17
N PRO A 51 -15.11 -5.31 -13.16
CA PRO A 51 -16.04 -6.44 -13.07
C PRO A 51 -16.97 -6.54 -14.29
N PHE A 52 -17.10 -5.46 -15.07
CA PHE A 52 -17.88 -5.41 -16.29
C PHE A 52 -17.08 -5.73 -17.57
N ASP A 53 -15.75 -5.89 -17.50
CA ASP A 53 -14.93 -6.20 -18.70
C ASP A 53 -15.17 -7.63 -19.23
N ASN A 54 -15.89 -8.48 -18.49
CA ASN A 54 -16.19 -9.87 -18.85
C ASN A 54 -17.70 -10.16 -18.95
N ILE A 55 -18.53 -9.12 -19.10
CA ILE A 55 -19.97 -9.22 -19.36
C ILE A 55 -20.22 -8.85 -20.82
#